data_AF-A0A3M6UMH6-F1
#
_entry.id   AF-A0A3M6UMH6-F1
#
_cell.length_a   1.000
_cell.length_b   1.000
_cell.length_c   1.000
_cell.angle_alpha   90.00
_cell.angle_beta   90.00
_cell.angle_gamma   90.00
#
_symmetry.space_group_name_H-M   'P 1'
#
loop_
_entity.id
_entity.type
_entity.pdbx_description
1 polymer ?
#
loop_
_entity_poly.entity_id
_entity_poly.type
_entity_poly.pdbx_seq_one_letter_code
_entity_poly.pdbx_strand_id
1 'polypeptide(L)'
;MLTSGLGPSKMRLFKSHECSIYCEAGYGPTFGAGHDLHISGNAIINYDNYTFLDYSYQCRTGQNAKTFLADEKHFTVTDYKVFGLHKNKPSIPSHVRDHKMSKMSSEL
;
A
#
# COMPACT_ATOMS: atom_id res chain seq x y z
N MET A 1 -19.40 16.00 -8.70
CA MET A 1 -18.91 15.56 -10.03
C MET A 1 -18.25 14.20 -9.85
N LEU A 2 -18.52 13.26 -10.74
CA LEU A 2 -18.10 11.85 -10.61
C LEU A 2 -16.64 11.70 -11.06
N THR A 3 -15.79 11.08 -10.23
CA THR A 3 -14.40 10.77 -10.55
C THR A 3 -14.32 9.60 -11.53
N SER A 4 -14.37 9.89 -12.82
CA SER A 4 -14.06 8.89 -13.85
C SER A 4 -12.56 8.58 -13.87
N GLY A 5 -12.16 7.37 -13.48
CA GLY A 5 -11.32 6.57 -14.38
C GLY A 5 -9.82 6.42 -14.12
N LEU A 6 -9.35 6.34 -12.88
CA LEU A 6 -8.07 5.68 -12.62
C LEU A 6 -8.35 4.31 -12.00
N GLY A 7 -8.08 3.24 -12.76
CA GLY A 7 -7.93 1.92 -12.18
C GLY A 7 -6.80 1.91 -11.14
N PRO A 8 -6.64 0.83 -10.36
CA PRO A 8 -5.56 0.72 -9.39
C PRO A 8 -4.22 1.11 -10.03
N SER A 9 -3.57 2.14 -9.49
CA SER A 9 -2.35 2.71 -10.06
C SER A 9 -1.22 2.66 -9.04
N LYS A 10 -0.02 2.31 -9.50
CA LYS A 10 1.17 2.28 -8.65
C LYS A 10 1.85 3.65 -8.71
N MET A 11 1.93 4.32 -7.57
CA MET A 11 2.66 5.59 -7.46
C MET A 11 4.16 5.36 -7.37
N ARG A 12 4.93 6.22 -8.04
CA ARG A 12 6.40 6.18 -8.00
C ARG A 12 6.89 6.83 -6.71
N LEU A 13 7.72 6.09 -5.98
CA LEU A 13 8.54 6.63 -4.90
C LEU A 13 9.74 7.36 -5.53
N PHE A 14 9.93 8.64 -5.21
CA PHE A 14 10.98 9.47 -5.81
C PHE A 14 11.88 10.19 -4.81
N LYS A 15 11.50 10.20 -3.53
CA LYS A 15 12.25 10.78 -2.41
C LYS A 15 12.05 9.94 -1.13
N SER A 16 13.04 9.99 -0.23
CA SER A 16 12.98 9.46 1.15
C SER A 16 12.51 8.00 1.26
N HIS A 17 13.31 7.07 0.73
CA HIS A 17 12.99 5.64 0.71
C HIS A 17 12.84 5.01 2.11
N GLU A 18 13.49 5.56 3.12
CA GLU A 18 13.59 4.95 4.46
C GLU A 18 12.30 5.07 5.29
N CYS A 19 11.42 6.03 4.99
CA CYS A 19 10.17 6.25 5.70
C CYS A 19 8.95 6.21 4.77
N SER A 20 8.98 5.37 3.72
CA SER A 20 7.88 5.30 2.74
C SER A 20 6.57 4.73 3.32
N ILE A 21 6.66 3.99 4.43
CA ILE A 21 5.54 3.48 5.23
C ILE A 21 5.89 3.72 6.69
N TYR A 22 5.01 4.37 7.43
CA TYR A 22 5.18 4.63 8.87
C TYR A 22 4.07 3.91 9.64
N CYS A 23 4.46 3.14 10.67
CA CYS A 23 3.55 2.39 11.51
C CYS A 23 3.89 2.64 12.98
N GLU A 24 3.00 3.32 13.69
CA GLU A 24 3.10 3.56 15.14
C GLU A 24 1.74 3.28 15.78
N ALA A 25 1.70 2.77 17.01
CA ALA A 25 0.45 2.33 17.65
C ALA A 25 -0.60 3.45 17.85
N GLY A 26 -0.19 4.73 17.88
CA GLY A 26 -1.09 5.89 17.92
C GLY A 26 -1.53 6.41 16.54
N TYR A 27 -0.96 5.87 15.47
CA TYR A 27 -1.19 6.26 14.09
C TYR A 27 -1.98 5.16 13.36
N GLY A 28 -2.90 5.57 12.49
CA GLY A 28 -3.43 4.66 11.47
C GLY A 28 -2.41 4.47 10.32
N PRO A 29 -2.82 3.81 9.23
CA PRO A 29 -1.96 3.63 8.06
C PRO A 29 -1.42 4.97 7.54
N THR A 30 -0.09 5.13 7.54
CA THR A 30 0.58 6.34 7.06
C THR A 30 1.64 5.99 6.02
N PHE A 31 1.63 6.72 4.90
CA PHE A 31 2.53 6.50 3.77
C PHE A 31 3.31 7.77 3.46
N GLY A 32 4.63 7.63 3.30
CA GLY A 32 5.55 8.71 2.98
C GLY A 32 6.11 9.41 4.22
N ALA A 33 7.36 9.86 4.11
CA ALA A 33 8.12 10.53 5.17
C ALA A 33 7.51 11.89 5.57
N GLY A 34 6.76 12.53 4.67
CA GLY A 34 5.99 13.75 4.94
C GLY A 34 4.50 13.46 5.18
N HIS A 35 4.15 12.19 5.38
CA HIS A 35 2.78 11.70 5.47
C HIS A 35 1.96 12.06 4.22
N ASP A 36 2.48 11.68 3.05
CA ASP A 36 1.85 11.87 1.75
C ASP A 36 0.39 11.39 1.74
N LEU A 37 0.11 10.29 2.44
CA LEU A 37 -1.23 9.85 2.84
C LEU A 37 -1.22 9.51 4.33
N HIS A 38 -2.01 10.23 5.11
CA HIS A 38 -2.20 9.99 6.54
C HIS A 38 -3.64 9.61 6.83
N ILE A 39 -3.82 8.39 7.33
CA ILE A 39 -5.06 7.95 7.95
C ILE A 39 -4.83 7.95 9.46
N SER A 40 -5.55 8.80 10.19
CA SER A 40 -5.32 9.02 11.62
C SER A 40 -5.76 7.80 12.46
N GLY A 41 -5.24 7.71 13.69
CA GLY A 41 -5.85 6.83 14.69
C GLY A 41 -7.30 7.27 14.90
N ASN A 42 -8.23 6.31 14.94
CA ASN A 42 -9.67 6.57 14.97
C ASN A 42 -10.19 7.43 13.80
N ALA A 43 -9.65 7.24 12.59
CA ALA A 43 -9.99 7.96 11.35
C ALA A 43 -11.48 8.14 11.02
N ILE A 44 -12.34 7.29 11.58
CA ILE A 44 -13.81 7.36 11.42
C ILE A 44 -14.42 8.46 12.29
N ILE A 45 -13.78 8.81 13.41
CA ILE A 45 -14.29 9.72 14.43
C ILE A 45 -13.66 11.11 14.31
N ASN A 46 -12.38 11.20 13.90
CA ASN A 46 -11.67 12.47 13.79
C ASN A 46 -11.45 12.93 12.33
N TYR A 47 -11.21 14.24 12.18
CA TYR A 47 -10.94 14.90 10.90
C TYR A 47 -9.44 15.16 10.69
N ASP A 48 -8.60 14.31 11.28
CA ASP A 48 -7.14 14.46 11.25
C ASP A 48 -6.52 13.75 10.04
N ASN A 49 -7.31 13.07 9.21
CA ASN A 49 -6.82 12.47 7.97
C ASN A 49 -6.44 13.55 6.97
N TYR A 50 -5.36 13.32 6.23
CA TYR A 50 -4.97 14.22 5.15
C TYR A 50 -4.12 13.55 4.06
N THR A 51 -4.04 14.23 2.92
CA THR A 51 -3.16 13.89 1.81
C THR A 51 -2.32 15.10 1.41
N PHE A 52 -1.03 14.88 1.16
CA PHE A 52 -0.16 15.86 0.52
C PHE A 52 1.03 15.18 -0.17
N LEU A 53 0.86 14.89 -1.47
CA LEU A 53 1.89 14.25 -2.29
C LEU A 53 3.12 15.14 -2.56
N ASP A 54 4.07 14.59 -3.31
CA ASP A 54 5.35 15.21 -3.68
C ASP A 54 6.38 15.38 -2.55
N TYR A 55 6.12 14.78 -1.38
CA TYR A 55 7.18 14.59 -0.37
C TYR A 55 7.94 13.28 -0.63
N SER A 56 7.25 12.16 -0.80
CA SER A 56 7.83 10.83 -1.01
C SER A 56 7.32 10.17 -2.30
N TYR A 57 6.01 10.24 -2.52
CA TYR A 57 5.32 9.71 -3.69
C TYR A 57 5.03 10.83 -4.68
N GLN A 58 5.38 10.59 -5.94
CA GLN A 58 5.27 11.60 -6.98
C GLN A 58 3.80 11.82 -7.36
N CYS A 59 3.32 13.05 -7.21
CA CYS A 59 2.07 13.49 -7.81
C CYS A 59 2.22 13.56 -9.33
N ARG A 60 1.16 13.23 -10.05
CA ARG A 60 1.18 13.29 -11.51
C ARG A 60 1.40 14.74 -11.97
N THR A 61 2.29 14.95 -12.93
CA THR A 61 2.57 16.30 -13.47
C THR A 61 1.29 17.00 -13.90
N GLY A 62 1.13 18.26 -13.47
CA GLY A 62 -0.06 19.06 -13.75
C GLY A 62 -1.25 18.79 -12.83
N GLN A 63 -1.09 17.94 -11.80
CA GLN A 63 -2.10 17.71 -10.77
C GLN A 63 -1.72 18.39 -9.45
N ASN A 64 -2.71 18.66 -8.62
CA ASN A 64 -2.50 19.26 -7.31
C ASN A 64 -2.24 18.17 -6.26
N ALA A 65 -1.04 18.17 -5.67
CA ALA A 65 -0.62 17.20 -4.66
C ALA A 65 -1.53 17.11 -3.42
N LYS A 66 -2.30 18.17 -3.12
CA LYS A 66 -3.24 18.22 -1.99
C LYS A 66 -4.62 17.65 -2.33
N THR A 67 -4.97 17.52 -3.61
CA THR A 67 -6.32 17.14 -4.03
C THR A 67 -6.32 16.02 -5.08
N PHE A 68 -5.18 15.33 -5.26
CA PHE A 68 -5.05 14.28 -6.27
C PHE A 68 -5.58 12.93 -5.77
N LEU A 69 -5.30 12.57 -4.51
CA LEU A 69 -5.77 11.31 -3.91
C LEU A 69 -7.19 11.40 -3.37
N ALA A 70 -7.59 12.59 -2.95
CA ALA A 70 -8.91 12.92 -2.43
C ALA A 70 -9.29 14.30 -2.99
N ASP A 71 -10.57 14.62 -3.07
CA ASP A 71 -11.00 15.92 -3.61
C ASP A 71 -10.52 17.12 -2.76
N GLU A 72 -10.13 16.87 -1.51
CA GLU A 72 -9.62 17.87 -0.57
C GLU A 72 -8.38 17.36 0.20
N LYS A 73 -7.61 18.31 0.76
CA LYS A 73 -6.41 18.00 1.56
C LYS A 73 -6.78 17.18 2.80
N HIS A 74 -7.79 17.61 3.53
CA HIS A 74 -8.31 16.94 4.71
C HIS A 74 -9.62 16.24 4.33
N PHE A 75 -9.88 15.07 4.89
CA PHE A 75 -11.04 14.27 4.52
C PHE A 75 -11.52 13.37 5.67
N THR A 76 -12.78 12.94 5.57
CA THR A 76 -13.37 11.98 6.50
C THR A 76 -13.26 10.58 5.93
N VAL A 77 -12.77 9.64 6.74
CA VAL A 77 -12.78 8.22 6.38
C VAL A 77 -14.08 7.59 6.88
N THR A 78 -14.82 6.94 5.98
CA THR A 78 -16.03 6.18 6.34
C THR A 78 -15.77 4.67 6.42
N ASP A 79 -14.85 4.17 5.59
CA ASP A 79 -14.39 2.77 5.56
C ASP A 79 -12.99 2.71 4.91
N TYR A 80 -12.19 1.70 5.26
CA TYR A 80 -10.96 1.35 4.53
C TYR A 80 -10.72 -0.16 4.56
N LYS A 81 -10.17 -0.70 3.47
CA LYS A 81 -9.94 -2.15 3.31
C LYS A 81 -8.49 -2.44 3.02
N VAL A 82 -7.94 -3.44 3.71
CA VAL A 82 -6.59 -3.95 3.49
C VAL A 82 -6.69 -5.29 2.77
N PHE A 83 -6.00 -5.42 1.65
CA PHE A 83 -5.98 -6.65 0.85
C PHE A 83 -4.61 -7.32 0.94
N GLY A 84 -4.60 -8.60 1.31
CA GLY A 84 -3.40 -9.43 1.32
C GLY A 84 -3.23 -10.19 0.01
N LEU A 85 -1.99 -10.34 -0.46
CA LEU A 85 -1.68 -11.27 -1.54
C LEU A 85 -1.58 -12.70 -0.97
N HIS A 86 -2.51 -13.56 -1.34
CA HIS A 86 -2.37 -14.99 -1.10
C HIS A 86 -1.39 -15.59 -2.11
N LYS A 87 -0.24 -16.09 -1.63
CA LYS A 87 0.62 -16.92 -2.47
C LYS A 87 -0.06 -18.28 -2.63
N ASN A 88 -0.54 -18.59 -3.82
CA ASN A 88 -0.84 -19.98 -4.16
C ASN A 88 0.46 -20.76 -4.02
N LYS A 89 0.49 -21.83 -3.21
CA LYS A 89 1.58 -22.80 -3.28
C LYS A 89 1.63 -23.27 -4.73
N PRO A 90 2.80 -23.25 -5.41
CA PRO A 90 2.90 -23.88 -6.71
C PRO A 90 2.42 -25.33 -6.53
N SER A 91 1.36 -25.70 -7.25
CA SER A 91 0.98 -27.09 -7.37
C SER A 91 2.15 -27.78 -8.05
N ILE A 92 2.96 -28.52 -7.29
CA ILE A 92 3.96 -29.40 -7.88
C ILE A 92 3.17 -30.40 -8.74
N PRO A 93 3.38 -30.45 -10.06
CA PRO A 93 2.73 -31.44 -10.90
C PRO A 93 3.02 -32.83 -10.34
N SER A 94 2.01 -33.71 -10.29
CA SER A 94 2.14 -35.07 -9.72
C SER A 94 3.36 -35.84 -10.24
N HIS A 95 3.78 -35.57 -11.47
CA HIS A 95 4.93 -36.18 -12.15
C HIS A 95 6.32 -35.78 -11.61
N VAL A 96 6.43 -34.77 -10.73
CA VAL A 96 7.72 -34.31 -10.19
C VAL A 96 8.00 -34.88 -8.79
N ARG A 97 7.05 -35.60 -8.19
CA ARG A 97 7.21 -36.17 -6.83
C ARG A 97 8.22 -37.31 -6.76
N ASP A 98 8.39 -38.06 -7.84
CA ASP A 98 9.18 -39.30 -7.79
C ASP A 98 10.69 -39.05 -7.75
N HIS A 99 11.15 -37.88 -8.24
CA HIS A 99 12.59 -37.60 -8.31
C HIS A 99 13.20 -37.01 -7.04
N LYS A 100 12.38 -36.52 -6.09
CA LYS A 100 12.87 -35.85 -4.87
C LYS A 100 12.98 -36.76 -3.65
N MET A 101 12.22 -37.86 -3.60
CA MET A 101 12.31 -38.81 -2.48
C MET A 101 13.51 -39.76 -2.57
N SER A 102 14.12 -39.93 -3.75
CA SER A 102 15.33 -40.77 -3.91
C SER A 102 16.58 -40.16 -3.28
N LYS A 103 16.69 -38.81 -3.21
CA LYS A 103 17.94 -38.16 -2.76
C LYS A 103 18.07 -38.01 -1.24
N MET A 104 17.05 -38.39 -0.48
CA MET A 104 17.04 -38.28 0.99
C MET A 104 17.31 -39.63 1.70
N SER A 105 17.47 -40.73 0.95
CA SER A 105 17.72 -42.07 1.50
C SER A 105 19.18 -42.53 1.40
N SER A 106 20.09 -41.70 0.88
CA SER A 106 21.52 -42.04 0.71
C SER A 106 22.47 -41.24 1.60
N GLU A 107 21.97 -40.57 2.65
CA GLU A 107 22.79 -39.85 3.65
C GLU A 107 22.56 -40.38 5.09
N LEU A 108 22.29 -41.67 5.24
CA LEU A 108 22.40 -42.41 6.51
C LEU A 108 23.29 -43.63 6.34
#